data_AF-A0A258GGS2-F1
#
_entry.id   AF-A0A258GGS2-F1
#
_cell.length_a   1.000
_cell.length_b   1.000
_cell.length_c   1.000
_cell.angle_alpha   90.00
_cell.angle_beta   90.00
_cell.angle_gamma   90.00
#
_symmetry.space_group_name_H-M   'P 1'
#
loop_
_entity.id
_entity.type
_entity.pdbx_description
1 polymer ?
#
loop_
_entity_poly.entity_id
_entity_poly.type
_entity_poly.pdbx_seq_one_letter_code
_entity_poly.pdbx_strand_id
1 'polypeptide(L)'
;MAGAPGVYAQSTADSKLTQTISAGTINTNFTDASGATVSNPSFAMSSATVSTTGNMTTTGTYGSDTQRATVDKPGLSSGFTLSLAAANPSIGWYRDGAPSVSVYKHNGSTESEGQLTVGSGGTLGQYTGSDTGITGSVGGTFSGTTPITIMAGASATMDSVWRGYVHGISLTQVIPKGTPAGSYSIDLVQTV
;
A
#
# COMPACT_ATOMS: atom_id res chain seq x y z
N MET A 1 29.87 -59.48 52.18
CA MET A 1 28.83 -58.51 52.62
C MET A 1 29.52 -57.15 52.74
N ALA A 2 29.04 -56.03 52.24
CA ALA A 2 27.88 -55.71 51.42
C ALA A 2 28.25 -54.39 50.72
N GLY A 3 27.96 -54.25 49.42
CA GLY A 3 28.08 -52.95 48.76
C GLY A 3 27.12 -51.98 49.43
N ALA A 4 27.63 -50.83 49.88
CA ALA A 4 26.77 -49.77 50.39
C ALA A 4 25.84 -49.34 49.23
N PRO A 5 24.51 -49.37 49.40
CA PRO A 5 23.61 -48.85 48.37
C PRO A 5 23.86 -47.35 48.29
N GLY A 6 24.35 -46.89 47.14
CA GLY A 6 24.37 -45.47 46.82
C GLY A 6 22.95 -44.94 46.96
N VAL A 7 22.74 -44.02 47.90
CA VAL A 7 21.46 -43.34 48.05
C VAL A 7 21.33 -42.38 46.87
N TYR A 8 20.68 -42.82 45.79
CA TYR A 8 20.29 -41.94 44.69
C TYR A 8 19.02 -41.18 45.10
N ALA A 9 19.16 -40.18 45.96
CA ALA A 9 18.06 -39.28 46.31
C ALA A 9 17.93 -38.16 45.28
N GLN A 10 17.47 -38.51 44.07
CA GLN A 10 16.76 -37.59 43.19
C GLN A 10 15.95 -38.40 42.17
N SER A 11 14.62 -38.50 42.36
CA SER A 11 13.72 -39.25 41.48
C SER A 11 13.13 -38.42 40.34
N THR A 12 13.49 -37.13 40.26
CA THR A 12 12.96 -36.17 39.29
C THR A 12 14.08 -35.28 38.76
N ALA A 13 14.18 -35.20 37.42
CA ALA A 13 15.05 -34.28 36.70
C ALA A 13 14.18 -33.28 35.95
N ASP A 14 14.24 -32.00 36.34
CA ASP A 14 13.53 -30.93 35.65
C ASP A 14 14.33 -30.49 34.41
N SER A 15 13.64 -30.25 33.30
CA SER A 15 14.23 -29.71 32.08
C SER A 15 13.50 -28.44 31.65
N LYS A 16 14.23 -27.46 31.13
CA LYS A 16 13.67 -26.21 30.58
C LYS A 16 14.11 -26.02 29.14
N LEU A 17 13.14 -25.81 28.26
CA LEU A 17 13.37 -25.35 26.89
C LEU A 17 13.14 -23.84 26.82
N THR A 18 14.04 -23.13 26.14
CA THR A 18 13.89 -21.70 25.85
C THR A 18 13.92 -21.48 24.35
N GLN A 19 12.99 -20.66 23.84
CA GLN A 19 12.94 -20.22 22.45
C GLN A 19 12.87 -18.70 22.41
N THR A 20 13.62 -18.10 21.49
CA THR A 20 13.57 -16.66 21.19
C THR A 20 12.95 -16.48 19.82
N ILE A 21 11.92 -15.65 19.73
CA ILE A 21 11.30 -15.23 18.47
C ILE A 21 11.54 -13.72 18.34
N SER A 22 12.19 -13.32 17.26
CA SER A 22 12.49 -11.92 16.96
C SER A 22 11.41 -11.30 16.08
N ALA A 23 11.19 -9.99 16.22
CA ALA A 23 10.38 -9.23 15.28
C ALA A 23 11.05 -9.19 13.90
N GLY A 24 10.25 -9.15 12.84
CA GLY A 24 10.71 -8.90 11.48
C GLY A 24 10.64 -7.41 11.12
N THR A 25 10.67 -7.13 9.81
CA THR A 25 10.57 -5.78 9.24
C THR A 25 9.19 -5.54 8.65
N ILE A 26 8.66 -4.32 8.80
CA ILE A 26 7.42 -3.92 8.12
C ILE A 26 7.66 -3.94 6.61
N ASN A 27 6.77 -4.56 5.87
CA ASN A 27 6.84 -4.61 4.42
C ASN A 27 5.47 -4.38 3.79
N THR A 28 5.47 -4.16 2.48
CA THR A 28 4.27 -3.95 1.69
C THR A 28 4.33 -4.65 0.34
N ASN A 29 3.18 -5.09 -0.15
CA ASN A 29 3.00 -5.69 -1.47
C ASN A 29 1.54 -5.54 -1.91
N PHE A 30 1.20 -6.15 -3.04
CA PHE A 30 -0.20 -6.37 -3.41
C PHE A 30 -0.57 -7.82 -3.23
N THR A 31 -1.76 -8.07 -2.70
CA THR A 31 -2.31 -9.43 -2.60
C THR A 31 -3.66 -9.55 -3.28
N ASP A 32 -3.99 -10.73 -3.79
CA ASP A 32 -5.34 -11.03 -4.23
C ASP A 32 -6.24 -11.44 -3.05
N ALA A 33 -7.49 -11.81 -3.34
CA ALA A 33 -8.47 -12.21 -2.33
C ALA A 33 -8.06 -13.47 -1.53
N SER A 34 -7.15 -14.29 -2.06
CA SER A 34 -6.60 -15.47 -1.38
C SER A 34 -5.40 -15.14 -0.49
N GLY A 35 -4.88 -13.92 -0.56
CA GLY A 35 -3.68 -13.48 0.14
C GLY A 35 -2.38 -13.77 -0.61
N ALA A 36 -2.45 -14.22 -1.87
CA ALA A 36 -1.30 -14.48 -2.72
C ALA A 36 -0.77 -13.18 -3.34
N THR A 37 0.55 -13.07 -3.51
CA THR A 37 1.19 -11.86 -4.05
C THR A 37 0.86 -11.64 -5.52
N VAL A 38 0.46 -10.42 -5.87
CA VAL A 38 0.23 -9.99 -7.25
C VAL A 38 1.50 -9.38 -7.81
N SER A 39 1.98 -9.94 -8.91
CA SER A 39 3.11 -9.40 -9.67
C SER A 39 2.59 -8.39 -10.69
N ASN A 40 3.14 -7.18 -10.72
CA ASN A 40 2.74 -6.10 -11.65
C ASN A 40 1.28 -5.64 -11.49
N PRO A 41 0.91 -5.09 -10.33
CA PRO A 41 -0.42 -4.53 -10.11
C PRO A 41 -0.73 -3.42 -11.10
N SER A 42 -1.96 -3.38 -11.64
CA SER A 42 -2.41 -2.33 -12.54
C SER A 42 -3.85 -1.92 -12.27
N PHE A 43 -4.14 -0.62 -12.41
CA PHE A 43 -5.44 -0.02 -12.13
C PHE A 43 -5.87 0.83 -13.31
N ALA A 44 -7.05 0.56 -13.85
CA ALA A 44 -7.59 1.29 -15.00
C ALA A 44 -8.35 2.56 -14.55
N MET A 45 -8.19 3.63 -15.32
CA MET A 45 -9.07 4.80 -15.28
C MET A 45 -10.17 4.65 -16.34
N SER A 46 -11.29 5.34 -16.16
CA SER A 46 -12.35 5.44 -17.16
C SER A 46 -11.87 6.16 -18.43
N SER A 47 -12.49 5.85 -19.56
CA SER A 47 -12.19 6.52 -20.84
C SER A 47 -12.72 7.95 -20.87
N ALA A 48 -12.00 8.86 -21.54
CA ALA A 48 -12.46 10.21 -21.87
C ALA A 48 -12.52 10.44 -23.39
N THR A 49 -13.43 11.31 -23.82
CA THR A 49 -13.50 11.80 -25.21
C THR A 49 -12.72 13.09 -25.33
N VAL A 50 -11.82 13.16 -26.32
CA VAL A 50 -11.00 14.36 -26.59
C VAL A 50 -11.88 15.61 -26.67
N SER A 51 -11.48 16.65 -25.94
CA SER A 51 -12.14 17.94 -25.91
C SER A 51 -11.17 19.06 -26.27
N THR A 52 -11.64 20.02 -27.08
CA THR A 52 -10.90 21.24 -27.44
C THR A 52 -11.35 22.46 -26.62
N THR A 53 -12.47 22.36 -25.90
CA THR A 53 -13.11 23.49 -25.22
C THR A 53 -12.94 23.44 -23.71
N GLY A 54 -12.78 22.26 -23.11
CA GLY A 54 -12.65 22.07 -21.66
C GLY A 54 -11.83 20.86 -21.27
N ASN A 55 -11.34 20.84 -20.03
CA ASN A 55 -10.63 19.69 -19.47
C ASN A 55 -11.56 18.48 -19.38
N MET A 56 -10.97 17.28 -19.37
CA MET A 56 -11.70 16.03 -19.20
C MET A 56 -11.40 15.47 -17.81
N THR A 57 -12.36 14.81 -17.19
CA THR A 57 -12.15 14.14 -15.90
C THR A 57 -12.37 12.66 -16.06
N THR A 58 -11.41 11.87 -15.60
CA THR A 58 -11.50 10.40 -15.54
C THR A 58 -11.40 9.95 -14.11
N THR A 59 -12.00 8.80 -13.83
CA THR A 59 -12.08 8.22 -12.49
C THR A 59 -11.59 6.78 -12.53
N GLY A 60 -11.05 6.32 -11.42
CA GLY A 60 -10.60 4.95 -11.25
C GLY A 60 -10.60 4.55 -9.80
N THR A 61 -10.04 3.37 -9.53
CA THR A 61 -9.96 2.83 -8.18
C THR A 61 -8.59 2.21 -7.97
N TYR A 62 -7.89 2.70 -6.95
CA TYR A 62 -6.66 2.09 -6.46
C TYR A 62 -7.00 0.97 -5.48
N GLY A 63 -6.53 -0.22 -5.81
CA GLY A 63 -6.84 -1.45 -5.11
C GLY A 63 -8.19 -2.05 -5.49
N SER A 64 -8.20 -3.37 -5.72
CA SER A 64 -9.40 -4.18 -5.96
C SER A 64 -9.34 -5.48 -5.15
N ASP A 65 -10.38 -6.31 -5.17
CA ASP A 65 -10.31 -7.64 -4.54
C ASP A 65 -9.23 -8.55 -5.13
N THR A 66 -8.85 -8.33 -6.39
CA THR A 66 -7.78 -9.06 -7.04
C THR A 66 -6.40 -8.46 -6.81
N GLN A 67 -6.31 -7.23 -6.29
CA GLN A 67 -5.08 -6.46 -6.17
C GLN A 67 -5.17 -5.48 -4.98
N ARG A 68 -4.99 -5.96 -3.75
CA ARG A 68 -5.16 -5.22 -2.49
C ARG A 68 -3.82 -4.70 -1.97
N ALA A 69 -3.73 -3.41 -1.67
CA ALA A 69 -2.50 -2.82 -1.11
C ALA A 69 -2.33 -3.31 0.34
N THR A 70 -1.30 -4.11 0.59
CA THR A 70 -1.14 -4.90 1.82
C THR A 70 0.05 -4.42 2.62
N VAL A 71 -0.06 -4.48 3.94
CA VAL A 71 1.05 -4.25 4.88
C VAL A 71 1.19 -5.46 5.79
N ASP A 72 2.43 -5.91 6.01
CA ASP A 72 2.79 -6.96 6.95
C ASP A 72 3.71 -6.36 8.02
N LYS A 73 3.30 -6.49 9.29
CA LYS A 73 3.97 -5.98 10.47
C LYS A 73 4.23 -7.14 11.44
N PRO A 74 5.37 -7.84 11.28
CA PRO A 74 5.67 -9.05 12.05
C PRO A 74 6.31 -8.75 13.41
N GLY A 75 5.52 -8.36 14.41
CA GLY A 75 5.94 -8.32 15.82
C GLY A 75 6.57 -7.00 16.30
N LEU A 76 6.40 -5.91 15.56
CA LEU A 76 6.92 -4.58 15.94
C LEU A 76 5.91 -3.80 16.80
N SER A 77 6.39 -2.95 17.71
CA SER A 77 5.53 -2.06 18.52
C SER A 77 5.31 -0.68 17.89
N SER A 78 6.07 -0.34 16.85
CA SER A 78 5.91 0.92 16.12
C SER A 78 4.65 0.93 15.26
N GLY A 79 4.13 2.12 14.97
CA GLY A 79 3.11 2.30 13.94
C GLY A 79 3.69 2.15 12.54
N PHE A 80 2.86 2.35 11.53
CA PHE A 80 3.30 2.43 10.13
C PHE A 80 2.46 3.44 9.34
N THR A 81 3.01 3.88 8.22
CA THR A 81 2.30 4.68 7.23
C THR A 81 2.54 4.06 5.86
N LEU A 82 1.50 3.51 5.24
CA LEU A 82 1.54 3.15 3.84
C LEU A 82 1.23 4.39 3.01
N SER A 83 2.18 4.81 2.19
CA SER A 83 2.03 5.96 1.30
C SER A 83 2.08 5.55 -0.16
N LEU A 84 1.42 6.32 -1.02
CA LEU A 84 1.40 6.22 -2.48
C LEU A 84 2.09 7.44 -3.08
N ALA A 85 3.03 7.23 -3.99
CA ALA A 85 3.75 8.27 -4.71
C ALA A 85 3.85 7.93 -6.21
N ALA A 86 4.17 8.92 -7.04
CA ALA A 86 4.62 8.66 -8.40
C ALA A 86 6.03 8.05 -8.32
N ALA A 87 6.30 7.02 -9.10
CA ALA A 87 7.61 6.37 -9.11
C ALA A 87 8.72 7.34 -9.53
N ASN A 88 8.39 8.27 -10.43
CA ASN A 88 9.23 9.41 -10.74
C ASN A 88 8.40 10.71 -10.70
N PRO A 89 8.71 11.65 -9.80
CA PRO A 89 7.91 12.86 -9.61
C PRO A 89 8.02 13.86 -10.77
N SER A 90 9.03 13.71 -11.63
CA SER A 90 9.21 14.52 -12.85
C SER A 90 8.52 13.92 -14.07
N ILE A 91 8.06 12.66 -13.99
CA ILE A 91 7.36 11.98 -15.08
C ILE A 91 5.86 11.98 -14.77
N GLY A 92 5.09 12.62 -15.66
CA GLY A 92 3.63 12.66 -15.63
C GLY A 92 3.03 11.42 -16.27
N TRP A 93 1.81 11.57 -16.77
CA TRP A 93 1.20 10.57 -17.63
C TRP A 93 1.95 10.52 -18.96
N TYR A 94 2.49 9.36 -19.30
CA TYR A 94 3.19 9.13 -20.56
C TYR A 94 2.33 8.31 -21.49
N ARG A 95 2.56 8.43 -22.80
CA ARG A 95 1.85 7.62 -23.79
C ARG A 95 2.46 6.22 -23.82
N ASP A 96 1.62 5.20 -23.91
CA ASP A 96 2.11 3.81 -23.96
C ASP A 96 3.09 3.62 -25.12
N GLY A 97 4.23 2.98 -24.83
CA GLY A 97 5.35 2.86 -25.76
C GLY A 97 6.39 4.00 -25.69
N ALA A 98 6.18 5.03 -24.86
CA ALA A 98 7.12 6.13 -24.63
C ALA A 98 7.28 6.50 -23.13
N PRO A 99 7.77 5.57 -22.27
CA PRO A 99 7.71 5.66 -20.79
C PRO A 99 8.61 6.71 -20.12
N SER A 100 8.99 7.77 -20.83
CA SER A 100 9.85 8.83 -20.29
C SER A 100 9.45 10.23 -20.78
N VAL A 101 8.39 10.34 -21.57
CA VAL A 101 7.90 11.60 -22.09
C VAL A 101 6.51 11.86 -21.53
N SER A 102 6.45 12.77 -20.56
CA SER A 102 5.20 13.27 -19.99
C SER A 102 4.37 13.97 -21.07
N VAL A 103 3.10 13.59 -21.18
CA VAL A 103 2.11 14.26 -22.02
C VAL A 103 1.30 15.26 -21.20
N TYR A 104 0.94 14.91 -19.97
CA TYR A 104 0.32 15.82 -19.01
C TYR A 104 0.71 15.43 -17.58
N LYS A 105 0.54 16.36 -16.64
CA LYS A 105 1.00 16.18 -15.26
C LYS A 105 0.02 15.34 -14.45
N HIS A 106 0.57 14.60 -13.49
CA HIS A 106 -0.20 14.07 -12.35
C HIS A 106 -0.21 15.07 -11.19
N ASN A 107 0.72 16.03 -11.17
CA ASN A 107 0.99 16.97 -10.09
C ASN A 107 0.90 18.44 -10.53
N GLY A 108 0.00 18.76 -11.46
CA GLY A 108 -0.21 20.14 -11.89
C GLY A 108 -0.63 21.05 -10.76
N SER A 109 -0.08 22.27 -10.75
CA SER A 109 -0.49 23.31 -9.80
C SER A 109 -1.90 23.82 -10.09
N THR A 110 -2.39 23.60 -11.32
CA THR A 110 -3.77 23.84 -11.73
C THR A 110 -4.29 22.65 -12.53
N GLU A 111 -5.61 22.50 -12.57
CA GLU A 111 -6.29 21.45 -13.35
C GLU A 111 -5.93 21.48 -14.85
N SER A 112 -5.60 22.66 -15.41
CA SER A 112 -5.21 22.78 -16.81
C SER A 112 -3.87 22.15 -17.17
N GLU A 113 -3.04 21.83 -16.17
CA GLU A 113 -1.78 21.09 -16.39
C GLU A 113 -1.94 19.58 -16.22
N GLY A 114 -3.05 19.15 -15.64
CA GLY A 114 -3.35 17.79 -15.24
C GLY A 114 -3.07 17.55 -13.76
N GLN A 115 -3.98 16.86 -13.10
CA GLN A 115 -3.94 16.70 -11.65
C GLN A 115 -4.58 15.37 -11.23
N LEU A 116 -3.80 14.53 -10.53
CA LEU A 116 -4.21 13.27 -9.94
C LEU A 116 -4.55 13.50 -8.47
N THR A 117 -5.75 13.08 -8.10
CA THR A 117 -6.25 13.13 -6.73
C THR A 117 -6.60 11.73 -6.27
N VAL A 118 -6.10 11.38 -5.08
CA VAL A 118 -6.45 10.18 -4.33
C VAL A 118 -7.56 10.56 -3.34
N GLY A 119 -8.66 9.83 -3.35
CA GLY A 119 -9.76 10.04 -2.42
C GLY A 119 -9.44 9.54 -1.01
N SER A 120 -10.16 10.05 -0.03
CA SER A 120 -10.10 9.53 1.34
C SER A 120 -10.94 8.25 1.49
N GLY A 121 -10.64 7.45 2.51
CA GLY A 121 -11.34 6.20 2.81
C GLY A 121 -10.67 4.98 2.18
N GLY A 122 -11.48 4.15 1.50
CA GLY A 122 -11.11 2.78 1.13
C GLY A 122 -11.60 1.75 2.16
N THR A 123 -11.68 0.51 1.73
CA THR A 123 -12.10 -0.62 2.56
C THR A 123 -10.86 -1.26 3.18
N LEU A 124 -10.85 -1.30 4.51
CA LEU A 124 -9.84 -2.02 5.28
C LEU A 124 -10.25 -3.48 5.45
N GLY A 125 -9.26 -4.36 5.50
CA GLY A 125 -9.44 -5.72 5.96
C GLY A 125 -8.16 -6.31 6.52
N GLN A 126 -8.32 -7.36 7.31
CA GLN A 126 -7.23 -8.02 8.01
C GLN A 126 -7.07 -9.48 7.60
N TYR A 127 -5.83 -9.94 7.60
CA TYR A 127 -5.46 -11.35 7.56
C TYR A 127 -5.05 -11.86 8.95
N THR A 128 -4.45 -11.01 9.78
CA THR A 128 -3.98 -11.35 11.13
C THR A 128 -3.98 -10.11 12.01
N GLY A 129 -4.38 -10.28 13.28
CA GLY A 129 -4.54 -9.18 14.23
C GLY A 129 -5.87 -8.44 14.07
N SER A 130 -6.01 -7.37 14.84
CA SER A 130 -7.15 -6.45 14.86
C SER A 130 -6.86 -5.17 14.09
N ASP A 131 -7.86 -4.65 13.36
CA ASP A 131 -7.80 -3.34 12.68
C ASP A 131 -7.98 -2.15 13.64
N THR A 132 -7.94 -2.39 14.96
CA THR A 132 -8.01 -1.31 15.95
C THR A 132 -6.83 -0.35 15.79
N GLY A 133 -7.14 0.93 15.57
CA GLY A 133 -6.12 1.97 15.33
C GLY A 133 -5.57 2.01 13.91
N ILE A 134 -6.16 1.27 12.98
CA ILE A 134 -5.90 1.40 11.54
C ILE A 134 -6.88 2.40 10.92
N THR A 135 -6.35 3.30 10.11
CA THR A 135 -7.13 4.22 9.28
C THR A 135 -6.81 3.99 7.80
N GLY A 136 -7.83 4.12 6.95
CA GLY A 136 -7.69 4.13 5.50
C GLY A 136 -7.04 5.42 4.98
N SER A 137 -7.22 5.69 3.69
CA SER A 137 -6.60 6.84 3.03
C SER A 137 -7.10 8.16 3.62
N VAL A 138 -6.17 9.09 3.82
CA VAL A 138 -6.49 10.47 4.21
C VAL A 138 -6.86 11.33 2.99
N GLY A 139 -6.68 10.79 1.78
CA GLY A 139 -6.84 11.50 0.52
C GLY A 139 -5.76 12.56 0.29
N GLY A 140 -5.73 13.11 -0.92
CA GLY A 140 -4.81 14.17 -1.29
C GLY A 140 -4.66 14.32 -2.78
N THR A 141 -4.14 15.47 -3.19
CA THR A 141 -3.76 15.74 -4.56
C THR A 141 -2.25 15.67 -4.69
N PHE A 142 -1.77 15.04 -5.74
CA PHE A 142 -0.33 14.98 -6.01
C PHE A 142 0.25 16.38 -6.22
N SER A 143 1.33 16.69 -5.50
CA SER A 143 2.05 17.97 -5.59
C SER A 143 3.51 17.81 -6.05
N GLY A 144 3.90 16.58 -6.44
CA GLY A 144 5.21 16.25 -6.97
C GLY A 144 6.14 15.60 -5.96
N THR A 145 6.26 16.09 -4.72
CA THR A 145 7.23 15.52 -3.77
C THR A 145 6.61 14.84 -2.55
N THR A 146 5.33 15.07 -2.30
CA THR A 146 4.65 14.58 -1.10
C THR A 146 3.87 13.32 -1.42
N PRO A 147 4.25 12.16 -0.86
CA PRO A 147 3.44 10.94 -0.93
C PRO A 147 2.09 11.14 -0.24
N ILE A 148 1.07 10.44 -0.71
CA ILE A 148 -0.27 10.47 -0.11
C ILE A 148 -0.43 9.24 0.76
N THR A 149 -0.81 9.42 2.03
CA THR A 149 -1.10 8.30 2.93
C THR A 149 -2.38 7.58 2.51
N ILE A 150 -2.25 6.28 2.25
CA ILE A 150 -3.36 5.40 1.85
C ILE A 150 -3.79 4.43 2.95
N MET A 151 -2.94 4.21 3.95
CA MET A 151 -3.27 3.51 5.18
C MET A 151 -2.28 3.93 6.28
N ALA A 152 -2.72 4.03 7.52
CA ALA A 152 -1.84 4.24 8.65
C ALA A 152 -2.28 3.43 9.87
N GLY A 153 -1.32 3.04 10.69
CA GLY A 153 -1.54 2.33 11.94
C GLY A 153 -0.88 3.07 13.11
N ALA A 154 -1.67 3.45 14.12
CA ALA A 154 -1.17 4.17 15.30
C ALA A 154 -0.57 3.20 16.33
N SER A 155 0.71 3.40 16.67
CA SER A 155 1.53 2.49 17.51
C SER A 155 0.86 2.03 18.82
N ALA A 156 0.15 2.91 19.53
CA ALA A 156 -0.32 2.64 20.89
C ALA A 156 -1.52 1.67 20.99
N THR A 157 -2.22 1.42 19.88
CA THR A 157 -3.49 0.65 19.88
C THR A 157 -3.45 -0.58 18.97
N MET A 158 -2.35 -0.75 18.23
CA MET A 158 -2.19 -1.82 17.26
C MET A 158 -1.63 -3.09 17.88
N ASP A 159 -2.06 -4.23 17.35
CA ASP A 159 -1.39 -5.51 17.60
C ASP A 159 0.05 -5.46 17.10
N SER A 160 0.98 -6.07 17.85
CA SER A 160 2.39 -6.13 17.47
C SER A 160 2.61 -6.97 16.21
N VAL A 161 1.84 -8.05 16.05
CA VAL A 161 1.73 -8.87 14.85
C VAL A 161 0.43 -8.52 14.14
N TRP A 162 0.54 -7.86 13.00
CA TRP A 162 -0.62 -7.49 12.20
C TRP A 162 -0.31 -7.63 10.71
N ARG A 163 -1.29 -8.10 9.94
CA ARG A 163 -1.23 -8.14 8.49
C ARG A 163 -2.61 -7.83 7.95
N GLY A 164 -2.70 -6.87 7.04
CA GLY A 164 -3.97 -6.44 6.48
C GLY A 164 -3.77 -5.61 5.22
N TYR A 165 -4.87 -5.07 4.70
CA TYR A 165 -4.92 -4.44 3.40
C TYR A 165 -5.92 -3.28 3.33
N VAL A 166 -5.72 -2.42 2.34
CA VAL A 166 -6.68 -1.41 1.89
C VAL A 166 -6.94 -1.60 0.40
N HIS A 167 -8.18 -1.43 -0.01
CA HIS A 167 -8.58 -1.41 -1.42
C HIS A 167 -9.76 -0.45 -1.64
N GLY A 168 -10.14 -0.20 -2.89
CA GLY A 168 -11.32 0.62 -3.16
C GLY A 168 -11.08 2.13 -2.97
N ILE A 169 -9.84 2.60 -3.00
CA ILE A 169 -9.54 4.03 -2.85
C ILE A 169 -9.84 4.72 -4.19
N SER A 170 -10.68 5.75 -4.20
CA SER A 170 -11.02 6.44 -5.45
C SER A 170 -9.84 7.23 -6.00
N LEU A 171 -9.72 7.25 -7.33
CA LEU A 171 -8.78 8.09 -8.05
C LEU A 171 -9.55 9.01 -9.00
N THR A 172 -9.12 10.27 -9.10
CA THR A 172 -9.64 11.24 -10.06
C THR A 172 -8.48 11.90 -10.77
N GLN A 173 -8.46 11.85 -12.10
CA GLN A 173 -7.47 12.54 -12.92
C GLN A 173 -8.16 13.58 -13.80
N VAL A 174 -7.70 14.83 -13.71
CA VAL A 174 -8.03 15.86 -14.70
C VAL A 174 -7.05 15.80 -15.86
N ILE A 175 -7.56 15.69 -17.08
CA ILE A 175 -6.78 15.62 -18.31
C ILE A 175 -6.92 16.98 -19.02
N PRO A 176 -5.80 17.67 -19.35
CA PRO A 176 -5.84 18.92 -20.07
C PRO A 176 -6.58 18.80 -21.42
N LYS A 177 -7.35 19.83 -21.76
CA LYS A 177 -7.96 19.95 -23.10
C LYS A 177 -6.89 19.89 -24.20
N GLY A 178 -7.24 19.31 -25.33
CA GLY A 178 -6.30 19.12 -26.45
C GLY A 178 -5.31 17.97 -26.28
N THR A 179 -5.37 17.21 -25.18
CA THR A 179 -4.63 15.95 -25.06
C THR A 179 -5.07 15.00 -26.19
N PRO A 180 -4.15 14.50 -27.04
CA PRO A 180 -4.51 13.60 -28.14
C PRO A 180 -5.19 12.32 -27.66
N ALA A 181 -6.00 11.69 -28.53
CA ALA A 181 -6.52 10.35 -28.24
C ALA A 181 -5.36 9.36 -28.13
N GLY A 182 -5.41 8.43 -27.18
CA GLY A 182 -4.39 7.39 -26.99
C GLY A 182 -4.50 6.70 -25.65
N SER A 183 -3.61 5.74 -25.40
CA SER A 183 -3.44 5.09 -24.11
C SER A 183 -2.30 5.76 -23.35
N TYR A 184 -2.53 5.98 -22.06
CA TYR A 184 -1.62 6.69 -21.18
C TYR A 184 -1.45 5.93 -19.89
N SER A 185 -0.23 5.93 -19.37
CA SER A 185 0.15 5.25 -18.14
C SER A 185 0.94 6.19 -17.23
N ILE A 186 0.89 5.90 -15.93
CA ILE A 186 1.74 6.51 -14.91
C ILE A 186 2.19 5.41 -13.96
N ASP A 187 3.47 5.44 -13.61
CA ASP A 187 4.03 4.48 -12.66
C ASP A 187 3.88 5.04 -11.23
N LEU A 188 3.29 4.24 -10.36
CA LEU A 188 3.11 4.56 -8.94
C LEU A 188 3.90 3.58 -8.08
N VAL A 189 4.33 4.04 -6.91
CA VAL A 189 5.01 3.24 -5.90
C VAL A 189 4.32 3.39 -4.56
N GLN A 190 4.19 2.28 -3.82
CA GLN A 190 3.77 2.30 -2.42
C GLN A 190 4.93 1.96 -1.50
N THR A 191 4.99 2.62 -0.35
CA THR A 191 6.08 2.45 0.64
C THR A 191 5.50 2.47 2.06
N VAL A 192 6.13 1.69 2.95
CA VAL A 192 5.86 1.67 4.40
C VAL A 192 7.02 2.20 5.20
#